data_AF-A0A7L5ARV1-F1
#
_entry.id   AF-A0A7L5ARV1-F1
#
_cell.length_a   1.000
_cell.length_b   1.000
_cell.length_c   1.000
_cell.angle_alpha   90.00
_cell.angle_beta   90.00
_cell.angle_gamma   90.00
#
_symmetry.space_group_name_H-M   'P 1'
#
loop_
_entity.id
_entity.type
_entity.pdbx_description
1 polymer ?
#
loop_
_entity_poly.entity_id
_entity_poly.type
_entity_poly.pdbx_seq_one_letter_code
_entity_poly.pdbx_strand_id
1 'polypeptide(L)' 'MQVTAGAGHANPQFPLPDAPTVVLFDLDGTLIDSAPAILAALKGAFKELGLPAQAPAELMRFVGPHWLTASGCTPA' A
#
# COMPACT_ATOMS: atom_id res chain seq x y z
N MET A 1 7.51 -36.61 -7.90
CA MET A 1 6.97 -35.29 -7.52
C MET A 1 7.97 -34.25 -8.00
N GLN A 2 7.74 -33.66 -9.18
CA GLN A 2 8.57 -32.58 -9.70
C GLN A 2 7.79 -31.28 -9.57
N VAL A 3 8.42 -30.28 -8.97
CA VAL A 3 7.97 -28.89 -9.02
C VAL A 3 8.94 -28.17 -9.93
N THR A 4 8.50 -27.86 -11.15
CA THR A 4 9.25 -27.06 -12.10
C THR A 4 9.12 -25.60 -11.68
N ALA A 5 10.22 -24.98 -11.22
CA ALA A 5 10.27 -23.54 -11.03
C ALA A 5 10.25 -22.86 -12.40
N GLY A 6 9.20 -22.10 -12.70
CA GLY A 6 9.18 -21.22 -13.86
C GLY A 6 10.32 -20.20 -13.76
N ALA A 7 10.94 -19.88 -14.90
CA ALA A 7 12.06 -18.93 -14.99
C ALA A 7 11.62 -17.55 -14.47
N GLY A 8 11.99 -17.23 -13.23
CA GLY A 8 11.88 -15.88 -12.69
C GLY A 8 12.79 -14.93 -13.48
N HIS A 9 12.30 -13.73 -13.76
CA HIS A 9 13.12 -12.65 -14.32
C HIS A 9 14.32 -12.43 -13.39
N ALA A 10 15.54 -12.63 -13.87
CA ALA A 10 16.74 -12.40 -13.09
C ALA A 10 16.77 -10.92 -12.68
N ASN A 11 16.69 -10.64 -11.38
CA ASN A 11 16.80 -9.29 -10.86
C ASN A 11 18.29 -8.90 -10.82
N PRO A 12 18.76 -7.93 -11.61
CA PRO A 12 20.14 -7.48 -11.49
C PRO A 12 20.33 -6.81 -10.12
N GLN A 13 21.15 -7.40 -9.26
CA GLN A 13 21.59 -6.75 -8.03
C GLN A 13 22.49 -5.56 -8.40
N PHE A 14 22.02 -4.34 -8.18
CA PHE A 14 22.86 -3.15 -8.27
C PHE A 14 23.49 -2.88 -6.90
N PRO A 15 24.82 -2.69 -6.80
CA PRO A 15 25.44 -2.30 -5.54
C PRO A 15 24.86 -0.95 -5.09
N LEU A 16 24.39 -0.88 -3.84
CA LEU A 16 23.92 0.39 -3.28
C LEU A 16 25.14 1.30 -2.99
N PRO A 17 25.04 2.61 -3.28
CA PRO A 17 26.09 3.55 -2.93
C PRO A 17 26.26 3.67 -1.41
N ASP A 18 27.46 4.05 -0.94
CA ASP A 18 27.79 4.23 0.49
C ASP A 18 26.92 5.31 1.17
N ALA A 19 26.28 6.17 0.39
CA ALA A 19 25.28 7.12 0.85
C ALA A 19 24.07 7.17 -0.11
N PRO A 20 22.84 7.28 0.42
CA PRO A 20 21.66 7.43 -0.42
C PRO A 20 21.72 8.76 -1.18
N THR A 21 21.66 8.70 -2.51
CA THR A 21 21.64 9.87 -3.38
C THR A 21 20.22 10.34 -3.70
N VAL A 22 19.21 9.52 -3.40
CA VAL A 22 17.80 9.76 -3.67
C VAL A 22 16.97 9.24 -2.50
N VAL A 23 15.93 9.99 -2.13
CA VAL A 23 14.90 9.58 -1.18
C VAL A 23 13.55 9.63 -1.87
N LEU A 24 12.83 8.52 -1.81
CA LEU A 24 11.46 8.39 -2.31
C LEU A 24 10.50 8.49 -1.13
N PHE A 25 9.51 9.36 -1.25
CA PHE A 25 8.44 9.48 -0.28
C PHE A 25 7.14 8.96 -0.88
N ASP A 26 6.40 8.19 -0.09
CA ASP A 26 4.99 7.96 -0.34
C ASP A 26 4.20 9.28 -0.14
N LEU A 27 2.96 9.36 -0.63
CA LEU A 27 2.15 10.59 -0.60
C LEU A 27 1.16 10.59 0.56
N ASP A 28 0.19 9.68 0.51
CA ASP A 28 -0.96 9.65 1.42
C ASP A 28 -0.55 9.15 2.81
N GLY A 29 -0.76 9.99 3.83
CA GLY A 29 -0.33 9.68 5.19
C GLY A 29 1.18 9.81 5.42
N THR A 30 1.96 10.15 4.38
CA THR A 30 3.41 10.43 4.49
C THR A 30 3.69 11.92 4.33
N LEU A 31 3.33 12.49 3.18
CA LEU A 31 3.50 13.93 2.91
C LEU A 31 2.22 14.73 3.19
N ILE A 32 1.06 14.10 3.06
CA ILE A 32 -0.26 14.76 3.17
C ILE A 32 -1.16 13.96 4.11
N ASP A 33 -1.81 14.63 5.06
CA ASP A 33 -2.93 14.06 5.81
C ASP A 33 -4.21 14.08 4.95
N SER A 34 -4.27 13.14 4.01
CA SER A 34 -5.36 13.01 3.05
C SER A 34 -6.55 12.21 3.57
N ALA A 35 -6.48 11.66 4.78
CA ALA A 35 -7.52 10.79 5.36
C ALA A 35 -8.92 11.43 5.34
N PRO A 36 -9.12 12.71 5.72
CA PRO A 36 -10.45 13.31 5.73
C PRO A 36 -11.09 13.35 4.34
N ALA A 37 -10.29 13.67 3.32
CA ALA A 37 -10.75 13.79 1.94
C ALA A 37 -11.10 12.41 1.35
N ILE A 38 -10.24 11.41 1.58
CA ILE A 38 -10.46 10.03 1.12
C ILE A 38 -11.73 9.45 1.77
N LEU A 39 -11.92 9.65 3.08
CA LEU A 39 -13.10 9.16 3.79
C LEU A 39 -14.39 9.80 3.30
N ALA A 40 -14.38 11.09 2.95
CA ALA A 40 -15.55 11.77 2.41
C ALA A 40 -15.94 11.19 1.04
N ALA A 41 -14.96 10.95 0.17
CA ALA A 41 -15.18 10.34 -1.14
C ALA A 41 -15.74 8.92 -1.02
N LEU A 42 -15.18 8.08 -0.14
CA LEU A 42 -15.67 6.71 0.10
C LEU A 42 -17.11 6.71 0.63
N LYS A 43 -17.44 7.59 1.57
CA LYS A 43 -18.82 7.73 2.05
C LYS A 43 -19.79 8.10 0.93
N GLY A 44 -19.38 9.01 0.03
CA GLY A 44 -20.16 9.37 -1.16
C GLY A 44 -20.41 8.16 -2.06
N ALA A 45 -19.34 7.43 -2.41
CA ALA A 45 -19.42 6.26 -3.28
C ALA A 45 -20.32 5.15 -2.72
N PHE A 46 -20.18 4.82 -1.42
CA PHE A 46 -21.02 3.80 -0.78
C PHE A 46 -22.50 4.18 -0.83
N LYS A 47 -22.82 5.46 -0.61
CA LYS A 47 -24.19 5.96 -0.70
C LYS A 47 -24.75 5.86 -2.12
N GLU A 48 -23.98 6.26 -3.13
CA GLU A 48 -24.41 6.20 -4.54
C GLU A 48 -24.66 4.77 -5.01
N LEU A 49 -23.86 3.82 -4.54
CA LEU A 49 -24.00 2.40 -4.85
C LEU A 49 -25.07 1.68 -4.02
N GLY A 50 -25.72 2.36 -3.07
CA GLY A 50 -26.69 1.74 -2.17
C GLY A 50 -26.08 0.73 -1.20
N LEU A 51 -24.77 0.82 -0.95
CA LEU A 51 -24.06 -0.08 -0.04
C LEU A 51 -24.26 0.38 1.43
N PRO A 52 -24.19 -0.55 2.39
CA PRO A 52 -24.28 -0.21 3.81
C PRO A 52 -23.20 0.80 4.22
N ALA A 53 -23.58 1.80 5.02
CA ALA A 53 -22.61 2.75 5.56
C ALA A 53 -21.56 2.01 6.41
N GLN A 54 -20.28 2.33 6.19
CA GLN A 54 -19.17 1.73 6.93
C GLN A 54 -18.75 2.63 8.10
N ALA A 55 -18.26 2.02 9.16
CA ALA A 55 -17.65 2.75 10.26
C ALA A 55 -16.37 3.46 9.80
N PRO A 56 -15.98 4.60 10.40
CA PRO A 56 -14.76 5.31 10.03
C PRO A 56 -13.50 4.43 10.08
N ALA A 57 -13.40 3.52 11.06
CA ALA A 57 -12.29 2.58 11.17
C ALA A 57 -12.17 1.61 9.97
N GLU A 58 -13.30 1.18 9.39
CA GLU A 58 -13.28 0.34 8.19
C GLU A 58 -12.88 1.14 6.94
N LEU A 59 -13.29 2.41 6.88
CA LEU A 59 -12.92 3.31 5.77
C LEU A 59 -11.44 3.72 5.82
N MET A 60 -10.85 3.82 7.02
CA MET A 60 -9.42 4.13 7.18
C MET A 60 -8.51 3.07 6.57
N ARG A 61 -9.00 1.84 6.34
CA ARG A 61 -8.27 0.78 5.65
C ARG A 61 -7.93 1.13 4.21
N PHE A 62 -8.56 2.15 3.62
CA PHE A 62 -8.32 2.61 2.26
C PHE A 62 -7.33 3.79 2.18
N VAL A 63 -6.85 4.31 3.32
CA VAL A 63 -5.92 5.45 3.36
C VAL A 63 -4.49 4.95 3.58
N GLY A 64 -3.55 5.38 2.73
CA GLY A 64 -2.15 4.94 2.80
C GLY A 64 -1.97 3.45 2.53
N PRO A 65 -0.76 2.89 2.73
CA PRO A 65 -0.49 1.51 2.37
C PRO A 65 -1.26 0.51 3.25
N HIS A 66 -2.33 -0.09 2.70
CA HIS A 66 -2.84 -1.40 3.11
C HIS A 66 -2.00 -2.49 2.45
N TRP A 67 -0.86 -2.81 3.07
CA TRP A 67 0.02 -3.87 2.58
C TRP A 67 0.35 -4.82 3.74
N LEU A 68 -0.46 -5.88 3.92
CA LEU A 68 0.11 -7.13 4.46
C LEU A 68 1.23 -7.69 3.54
N THR A 69 1.61 -6.98 2.47
CA THR A 69 2.48 -7.40 1.36
C THR A 69 3.52 -6.34 0.93
N ALA A 70 3.93 -5.38 1.78
CA ALA A 70 5.01 -4.43 1.44
C ALA A 70 6.39 -4.93 1.84
N SER A 71 6.43 -5.83 2.79
CA SER A 71 7.66 -6.48 3.20
C SER A 71 7.21 -7.84 3.69
N GLY A 72 7.63 -8.92 3.02
CA GLY A 72 7.53 -10.28 3.58
C GLY A 72 8.46 -10.44 4.79
N CYS A 73 8.42 -9.49 5.74
CA CYS A 73 9.22 -9.45 6.93
C CYS A 73 8.28 -9.59 8.13
N THR A 74 8.03 -10.84 8.52
CA THR A 74 7.43 -11.14 9.82
C THR A 74 8.45 -10.75 10.89
N PRO A 75 8.07 -10.06 11.99
CA PRO A 75 9.00 -9.81 13.07
C PRO A 75 9.40 -11.15 13.71
N ALA A 76 10.70 -11.34 13.91
CA ALA A 76 11.28 -12.39 14.74
C ALA A 76 10.97 -12.13 16.22
#